data_AF-A0A2Z4Y0I0-F1
#
_entry.id   AF-A0A2Z4Y0I0-F1
#
_cell.length_a   1.000
_cell.length_b   1.000
_cell.length_c   1.000
_cell.angle_alpha   90.00
_cell.angle_beta   90.00
_cell.angle_gamma   90.00
#
_symmetry.space_group_name_H-M   'P 1'
#
loop_
_entity.id
_entity.type
_entity.pdbx_description
1 polymer ?
#
loop_
_entity_poly.entity_id
_entity_poly.type
_entity_poly.pdbx_seq_one_letter_code
_entity_poly.pdbx_strand_id
1 'polypeptide(L)'
;MGDKIVKQSAYGYQVMFKPGCETNADYSIPKNCYLADKDRTLMNTDTIFDLASLTKVYSTVIAMMHLSYISKLDINKPVAFYIKDYPYKDITVKQVAEYTAGFAPEVNFYNKNAVMTNGKTVAENGFYSQDRATTIDFITGRNDSGNNPKHLITPRVYKPGTENVYSDTDFMLLGVIIENIVGMPQNKYVESEIYKPLGISLKYHARRHEDTA
;
A
#
# COMPACT_ATOMS: atom_id res chain seq x y z
N MET A 1 -7.68 -36.45 2.12
CA MET A 1 -8.53 -36.31 0.93
C MET A 1 -7.88 -35.24 0.08
N GLY A 2 -7.28 -35.62 -1.05
CA GLY A 2 -6.58 -34.67 -1.91
C GLY A 2 -7.59 -33.95 -2.80
N ASP A 3 -7.68 -32.63 -2.67
CA ASP A 3 -8.53 -31.83 -3.53
C ASP A 3 -8.10 -32.02 -4.99
N LYS A 4 -9.01 -32.59 -5.78
CA LYS A 4 -8.80 -32.81 -7.20
C LYS A 4 -9.03 -31.48 -7.90
N ILE A 5 -7.97 -30.83 -8.36
CA ILE A 5 -8.06 -29.60 -9.17
C ILE A 5 -8.99 -29.90 -10.36
N VAL A 6 -10.13 -29.22 -10.40
CA VAL A 6 -11.21 -29.51 -11.37
C VAL A 6 -10.94 -28.80 -12.71
N LYS A 7 -10.05 -27.80 -12.74
CA LYS A 7 -9.69 -27.05 -13.94
C LYS A 7 -8.38 -26.26 -13.74
N GLN A 8 -7.42 -26.42 -14.64
CA GLN A 8 -6.14 -25.70 -14.64
C GLN A 8 -5.94 -25.00 -16.00
N SER A 9 -6.60 -23.88 -16.19
CA SER A 9 -6.57 -23.11 -17.45
C SER A 9 -6.59 -21.62 -17.15
N ALA A 10 -5.86 -20.83 -17.95
CA ALA A 10 -5.85 -19.38 -17.87
C ALA A 10 -6.59 -18.78 -19.08
N TYR A 11 -7.20 -17.60 -18.90
CA TYR A 11 -8.01 -16.93 -19.92
C TYR A 11 -7.68 -15.46 -20.00
N GLY A 12 -7.42 -14.95 -21.21
CA GLY A 12 -7.08 -13.55 -21.45
C GLY A 12 -5.61 -13.38 -21.81
N TYR A 13 -5.05 -12.21 -21.53
CA TYR A 13 -3.76 -11.80 -22.04
C TYR A 13 -2.87 -11.28 -20.91
N GLN A 14 -1.59 -11.68 -20.95
CA GLN A 14 -0.53 -11.05 -20.19
C GLN A 14 -0.19 -9.66 -20.75
N VAL A 15 -0.22 -9.52 -22.08
CA VAL A 15 0.05 -8.27 -22.79
C VAL A 15 -1.06 -8.06 -23.81
N MET A 16 -1.89 -7.02 -23.60
CA MET A 16 -3.02 -6.69 -24.46
C MET A 16 -2.96 -5.26 -25.02
N PHE A 17 -2.29 -4.36 -24.32
CA PHE A 17 -2.29 -2.93 -24.60
C PHE A 17 -0.90 -2.44 -24.96
N LYS A 18 -0.83 -1.38 -25.77
CA LYS A 18 0.40 -0.67 -26.08
C LYS A 18 0.97 -0.02 -24.81
N PRO A 19 2.31 0.03 -24.64
CA PRO A 19 2.93 0.77 -23.53
C PRO A 19 2.50 2.24 -23.52
N GLY A 20 2.38 2.82 -22.32
CA GLY A 20 2.01 4.24 -22.14
C GLY A 20 0.55 4.58 -22.44
N CYS A 21 -0.31 3.58 -22.64
CA CYS A 21 -1.74 3.81 -22.79
C CYS A 21 -2.43 4.02 -21.44
N GLU A 22 -3.13 5.14 -21.32
CA GLU A 22 -3.97 5.46 -20.17
C GLU A 22 -5.45 5.24 -20.51
N THR A 23 -6.26 4.98 -19.48
CA THR A 23 -7.71 4.95 -19.62
C THR A 23 -8.25 6.37 -19.84
N ASN A 24 -9.38 6.48 -20.53
CA ASN A 24 -10.18 7.70 -20.53
C ASN A 24 -10.68 8.03 -19.12
N ALA A 25 -11.20 9.25 -18.93
CA ALA A 25 -11.74 9.69 -17.64
C ALA A 25 -12.92 8.83 -17.13
N ASP A 26 -13.61 8.12 -18.02
CA ASP A 26 -14.68 7.17 -17.70
C ASP A 26 -14.17 5.73 -17.49
N TYR A 27 -12.85 5.56 -17.35
CA TYR A 27 -12.15 4.27 -17.26
C TYR A 27 -12.24 3.39 -18.52
N SER A 28 -12.81 3.87 -19.62
CA SER A 28 -12.80 3.14 -20.88
C SER A 28 -11.39 3.13 -21.50
N ILE A 29 -11.04 2.05 -22.18
CA ILE A 29 -9.73 1.93 -22.83
C ILE A 29 -9.85 2.42 -24.28
N PRO A 30 -9.04 3.40 -24.71
CA PRO A 30 -9.05 3.87 -26.09
C PRO A 30 -8.84 2.71 -27.09
N LYS A 31 -9.62 2.67 -28.18
CA LYS A 31 -9.53 1.57 -29.16
C LYS A 31 -8.13 1.45 -29.78
N ASN A 32 -7.43 2.56 -29.96
CA ASN A 32 -6.06 2.59 -30.48
C ASN A 32 -5.01 2.05 -29.50
N CYS A 33 -5.37 1.83 -28.22
CA CYS A 33 -4.51 1.24 -27.20
C CYS A 33 -4.41 -0.28 -27.27
N TYR A 34 -5.36 -0.96 -27.91
CA TYR A 34 -5.26 -2.40 -28.10
C TYR A 34 -4.13 -2.72 -29.08
N LEU A 35 -3.31 -3.71 -28.72
CA LEU A 35 -2.40 -4.36 -29.67
C LEU A 35 -3.23 -5.14 -30.70
N ALA A 36 -2.68 -5.28 -31.91
CA ALA A 36 -3.25 -6.20 -32.89
C ALA A 36 -3.22 -7.63 -32.33
N ASP A 37 -4.17 -8.48 -32.71
CA ASP A 37 -4.33 -9.81 -32.09
C ASP A 37 -3.04 -10.65 -32.13
N LYS A 38 -2.26 -10.55 -33.22
CA LYS A 38 -0.97 -11.23 -33.39
C LYS A 38 0.14 -10.77 -32.43
N ASP A 39 0.02 -9.56 -31.90
CA ASP A 39 1.03 -8.92 -31.04
C ASP A 39 0.65 -9.03 -29.55
N ARG A 40 -0.49 -9.66 -29.24
CA ARG A 40 -0.93 -9.92 -27.87
C ARG A 40 -0.28 -11.19 -27.34
N THR A 41 0.08 -11.18 -26.06
CA THR A 41 0.59 -12.37 -25.37
C THR A 41 -0.51 -12.98 -24.52
N LEU A 42 -0.89 -14.22 -24.82
CA LEU A 42 -1.85 -14.97 -24.00
C LEU A 42 -1.28 -15.24 -22.61
N MET A 43 -2.15 -15.18 -21.60
CA MET A 43 -1.75 -15.59 -20.26
C MET A 43 -1.63 -17.11 -20.14
N ASN A 44 -0.85 -17.54 -19.15
CA ASN A 44 -0.78 -18.92 -18.69
C ASN A 44 -1.05 -18.97 -17.17
N THR A 45 -1.16 -20.16 -16.61
CA THR A 45 -1.49 -20.36 -15.18
C THR A 45 -0.41 -19.87 -14.22
N ASP A 46 0.79 -19.57 -14.73
CA ASP A 46 1.93 -19.07 -13.96
C ASP A 46 2.18 -17.57 -14.19
N THR A 47 1.31 -16.89 -14.94
CA THR A 47 1.42 -15.46 -15.19
C THR A 47 1.22 -14.69 -13.90
N ILE A 48 2.21 -13.88 -13.54
CA ILE A 48 2.19 -13.05 -12.33
C ILE A 48 1.47 -11.74 -12.64
N PHE A 49 0.57 -11.33 -11.74
CA PHE A 49 -0.13 -10.06 -11.81
C PHE A 49 0.21 -9.19 -10.61
N ASP A 50 0.18 -7.87 -10.81
CA ASP A 50 0.18 -6.95 -9.69
C ASP A 50 -1.15 -7.03 -8.95
N LEU A 51 -1.10 -7.31 -7.65
CA LEU A 51 -2.28 -7.38 -6.78
C LEU A 51 -2.82 -6.00 -6.42
N ALA A 52 -2.05 -4.92 -6.65
CA ALA A 52 -2.39 -3.55 -6.30
C ALA A 52 -2.93 -3.49 -4.85
N SER A 53 -4.11 -2.90 -4.66
CA SER A 53 -4.74 -2.76 -3.35
C SER A 53 -5.15 -4.07 -2.67
N LEU A 54 -5.19 -5.22 -3.36
CA LEU A 54 -5.38 -6.52 -2.68
C LEU A 54 -4.20 -6.83 -1.74
N THR A 55 -3.03 -6.23 -1.97
CA THR A 55 -1.88 -6.26 -1.04
C THR A 55 -2.27 -5.87 0.38
N LYS A 56 -3.21 -4.91 0.54
CA LYS A 56 -3.69 -4.48 1.86
C LYS A 56 -4.30 -5.65 2.63
N VAL A 57 -5.16 -6.43 1.99
CA VAL A 57 -5.86 -7.56 2.61
C VAL A 57 -4.90 -8.71 2.89
N TYR A 58 -4.10 -9.08 1.89
CA TYR A 58 -3.20 -10.23 1.98
C TYR A 58 -1.92 -9.96 2.79
N SER A 59 -1.57 -8.70 3.07
CA SER A 59 -0.36 -8.41 3.85
C SER A 59 -0.69 -7.63 5.12
N THR A 60 -1.22 -6.42 5.00
CA THR A 60 -1.34 -5.52 6.15
C THR A 60 -2.46 -5.94 7.09
N VAL A 61 -3.66 -6.26 6.58
CA VAL A 61 -4.80 -6.68 7.40
C VAL A 61 -4.50 -8.01 8.08
N ILE A 62 -3.99 -9.01 7.35
CA ILE A 62 -3.71 -10.32 7.95
C ILE A 62 -2.60 -10.24 9.02
N ALA A 63 -1.58 -9.41 8.82
CA ALA A 63 -0.56 -9.14 9.83
C ALA A 63 -1.12 -8.47 11.07
N MET A 64 -1.95 -7.43 10.90
CA MET A 64 -2.63 -6.75 12.01
C MET A 64 -3.51 -7.73 12.80
N MET A 65 -4.31 -8.54 12.11
CA MET A 65 -5.18 -9.56 12.73
C MET A 65 -4.37 -10.60 13.48
N HIS A 66 -3.27 -11.10 12.89
CA HIS A 66 -2.39 -12.06 13.54
C HIS A 66 -1.73 -11.47 14.81
N LEU A 67 -1.19 -10.24 14.72
CA LEU A 67 -0.63 -9.54 15.88
C LEU A 67 -1.66 -9.27 16.97
N SER A 68 -2.90 -9.00 16.59
CA SER A 68 -3.99 -8.83 17.55
C SER A 68 -4.36 -10.14 18.24
N TYR A 69 -4.45 -11.23 17.47
CA TYR A 69 -4.69 -12.57 17.99
C TYR A 69 -3.65 -12.99 19.04
N ILE A 70 -2.37 -12.71 18.79
CA ILE A 70 -1.28 -13.00 19.74
C ILE A 70 -1.04 -11.89 20.78
N SER A 71 -2.00 -10.97 20.95
CA SER A 71 -1.98 -9.90 21.97
C SER A 71 -0.79 -8.94 21.88
N LYS A 72 -0.16 -8.81 20.70
CA LYS A 72 0.89 -7.81 20.44
C LYS A 72 0.35 -6.48 19.90
N LEU A 73 -0.87 -6.49 19.35
CA LEU A 73 -1.56 -5.31 18.85
C LEU A 73 -2.99 -5.23 19.42
N ASP A 74 -3.34 -4.10 20.00
CA ASP A 74 -4.69 -3.74 20.42
C ASP A 74 -5.16 -2.57 19.54
N ILE A 75 -6.16 -2.85 18.71
CA ILE A 75 -6.66 -1.89 17.73
C ILE A 75 -7.24 -0.62 18.38
N ASN A 76 -7.63 -0.68 19.66
CA ASN A 76 -8.21 0.45 20.37
C ASN A 76 -7.14 1.37 20.98
N LYS A 77 -5.87 0.97 20.96
CA LYS A 77 -4.77 1.84 21.41
C LYS A 77 -4.54 2.97 20.42
N PRO A 78 -4.11 4.14 20.91
CA PRO A 78 -3.69 5.22 20.04
C PRO A 78 -2.48 4.81 19.21
N VAL A 79 -2.33 5.34 17.99
CA VAL A 79 -1.15 5.09 17.14
C VAL A 79 0.16 5.44 17.86
N ALA A 80 0.14 6.52 18.66
CA ALA A 80 1.27 6.96 19.47
C ALA A 80 1.71 5.94 20.55
N PHE A 81 0.92 4.90 20.83
CA PHE A 81 1.34 3.78 21.67
C PHE A 81 2.39 2.90 20.97
N TYR A 82 2.28 2.74 19.65
CA TYR A 82 3.17 1.89 18.85
C TYR A 82 4.27 2.67 18.14
N ILE A 83 4.05 3.96 17.88
CA ILE A 83 5.04 4.85 17.27
C ILE A 83 5.40 5.92 18.27
N LYS A 84 6.61 5.84 18.81
CA LYS A 84 7.13 6.82 19.77
C LYS A 84 7.15 8.22 19.14
N ASP A 85 6.77 9.22 19.93
CA ASP A 85 6.76 10.65 19.56
C ASP A 85 5.85 11.01 18.37
N TYR A 86 4.90 10.12 18.02
CA TYR A 86 3.95 10.37 16.94
C TYR A 86 3.07 11.62 17.22
N PRO A 87 3.02 12.62 16.32
CA PRO A 87 2.32 13.88 16.57
C PRO A 87 0.80 13.78 16.76
N TYR A 88 0.12 12.89 16.03
CA TYR A 88 -1.33 12.73 16.10
C TYR A 88 -1.73 11.71 17.17
N LYS A 89 -1.95 12.20 18.39
CA LYS A 89 -2.25 11.37 19.57
C LYS A 89 -3.73 10.98 19.72
N ASP A 90 -4.60 11.57 18.89
CA ASP A 90 -6.06 11.48 18.95
C ASP A 90 -6.64 10.38 18.03
N ILE A 91 -5.80 9.58 17.38
CA ILE A 91 -6.22 8.49 16.49
C ILE A 91 -5.81 7.11 17.00
N THR A 92 -6.70 6.13 16.86
CA THR A 92 -6.45 4.72 17.17
C THR A 92 -6.02 3.92 15.96
N VAL A 93 -5.41 2.75 16.18
CA VAL A 93 -5.09 1.80 15.09
C VAL A 93 -6.37 1.37 14.34
N LYS A 94 -7.48 1.22 15.06
CA LYS A 94 -8.80 0.94 14.47
C LYS A 94 -9.22 2.03 13.48
N GLN A 95 -9.11 3.31 13.87
CA GLN A 95 -9.48 4.41 12.97
C GLN A 95 -8.62 4.44 11.71
N VAL A 96 -7.34 4.09 11.81
CA VAL A 96 -6.46 3.92 10.65
C VAL A 96 -6.93 2.77 9.76
N ALA A 97 -7.16 1.58 10.34
CA ALA A 97 -7.60 0.40 9.58
C ALA A 97 -8.98 0.57 8.91
N GLU A 98 -9.85 1.42 9.49
CA GLU A 98 -11.20 1.71 8.98
C GLU A 98 -11.24 2.94 8.05
N TYR A 99 -10.10 3.56 7.71
CA TYR A 99 -10.03 4.75 6.85
C TYR A 99 -10.73 6.00 7.40
N THR A 100 -10.62 6.21 8.72
CA THR A 100 -11.25 7.33 9.43
C THR A 100 -10.24 8.20 10.19
N ALA A 101 -8.93 8.06 9.93
CA ALA A 101 -7.90 8.78 10.67
C ALA A 101 -7.65 10.23 10.19
N GLY A 102 -8.30 10.66 9.10
CA GLY A 102 -8.23 12.04 8.61
C GLY A 102 -7.33 12.26 7.40
N PHE A 103 -6.72 11.22 6.83
CA PHE A 103 -5.76 11.37 5.73
C PHE A 103 -6.43 11.43 4.36
N ALA A 104 -5.75 12.06 3.42
CA ALA A 104 -6.17 12.14 2.03
C ALA A 104 -6.11 10.75 1.35
N PRO A 105 -6.92 10.49 0.30
CA PRO A 105 -6.92 9.21 -0.41
C PRO A 105 -5.53 8.75 -0.87
N GLU A 106 -4.77 9.69 -1.42
CA GLU A 106 -3.41 9.46 -1.89
C GLU A 106 -2.56 10.69 -1.62
N VAL A 107 -1.30 10.43 -1.31
CA VAL A 107 -0.23 11.41 -1.12
C VAL A 107 0.86 11.02 -2.11
N ASN A 108 0.96 11.77 -3.19
CA ASN A 108 1.87 11.47 -4.30
C ASN A 108 3.32 11.83 -3.93
N PHE A 109 3.96 11.04 -3.05
CA PHE A 109 5.34 11.26 -2.61
C PHE A 109 6.33 11.27 -3.79
N TYR A 110 6.02 10.67 -4.92
CA TYR A 110 6.88 10.70 -6.11
C TYR A 110 6.74 12.00 -6.94
N ASN A 111 5.82 12.90 -6.60
CA ASN A 111 5.62 14.14 -7.33
C ASN A 111 6.42 15.30 -6.71
N LYS A 112 7.41 15.81 -7.47
CA LYS A 112 8.30 16.90 -7.03
C LYS A 112 7.61 18.27 -6.92
N ASN A 113 6.51 18.47 -7.66
CA ASN A 113 5.95 19.81 -7.86
C ASN A 113 4.84 20.15 -6.85
N ALA A 114 4.06 19.15 -6.42
CA ALA A 114 3.10 19.28 -5.34
C ALA A 114 2.60 17.90 -4.91
N VAL A 115 2.32 17.74 -3.61
CA VAL A 115 1.58 16.58 -3.12
C VAL A 115 0.11 16.87 -3.37
N MET A 116 -0.47 16.14 -4.31
CA MET A 116 -1.85 16.31 -4.74
C MET A 116 -2.71 15.14 -4.29
N THR A 117 -3.96 15.44 -3.93
CA THR A 117 -5.06 14.46 -3.86
C THR A 117 -6.23 15.00 -4.67
N ASN A 118 -6.81 14.19 -5.56
CA ASN A 118 -7.99 14.59 -6.37
C ASN A 118 -7.87 16.00 -7.01
N GLY A 119 -6.69 16.35 -7.56
CA GLY A 119 -6.45 17.65 -8.20
C GLY A 119 -6.31 18.85 -7.25
N LYS A 120 -6.31 18.64 -5.92
CA LYS A 120 -6.05 19.68 -4.91
C LYS A 120 -4.71 19.44 -4.22
N THR A 121 -3.97 20.51 -3.95
CA THR A 121 -2.76 20.45 -3.13
C THR A 121 -3.15 20.09 -1.71
N VAL A 122 -2.69 18.93 -1.22
CA VAL A 122 -2.90 18.50 0.17
C VAL A 122 -1.75 18.89 1.06
N ALA A 123 -0.57 19.16 0.50
CA ALA A 123 0.53 19.73 1.23
C ALA A 123 1.42 20.59 0.31
N GLU A 124 1.57 21.86 0.67
CA GLU A 124 2.38 22.85 -0.07
C GLU A 124 3.90 22.68 0.18
N ASN A 125 4.29 21.88 1.19
CA ASN A 125 5.63 21.89 1.77
C ASN A 125 6.50 20.64 1.49
N GLY A 126 6.45 20.09 0.28
CA GLY A 126 7.47 19.14 -0.19
C GLY A 126 7.53 17.83 0.58
N PHE A 127 6.73 16.85 0.16
CA PHE A 127 6.84 15.45 0.60
C PHE A 127 7.42 14.58 -0.51
N TYR A 128 8.32 15.14 -1.34
CA TYR A 128 8.91 14.35 -2.40
C TYR A 128 9.88 13.30 -1.84
N SER A 129 9.62 12.03 -2.11
CA SER A 129 10.49 10.92 -1.80
C SER A 129 10.25 9.74 -2.77
N GLN A 130 11.34 9.12 -3.20
CA GLN A 130 11.34 7.76 -3.74
C GLN A 130 12.08 6.77 -2.82
N ASP A 131 12.53 7.26 -1.66
CA ASP A 131 13.21 6.46 -0.64
C ASP A 131 12.23 6.07 0.46
N ARG A 132 12.25 4.79 0.82
CA ARG A 132 11.34 4.22 1.81
C ARG A 132 11.50 4.87 3.18
N ALA A 133 12.74 5.09 3.64
CA ALA A 133 12.98 5.61 4.99
C ALA A 133 12.47 7.06 5.10
N THR A 134 12.75 7.88 4.09
CA THR A 134 12.27 9.26 3.98
C THR A 134 10.74 9.32 3.90
N THR A 135 10.09 8.41 3.18
CA THR A 135 8.62 8.34 3.13
C THR A 135 8.03 7.96 4.48
N ILE A 136 8.64 7.06 5.24
CA ILE A 136 8.20 6.73 6.61
C ILE A 136 8.35 7.94 7.54
N ASP A 137 9.45 8.68 7.44
CA ASP A 137 9.66 9.92 8.19
C ASP A 137 8.54 10.93 7.93
N PHE A 138 8.16 11.10 6.66
CA PHE A 138 7.04 11.95 6.27
C PHE A 138 5.68 11.47 6.78
N ILE A 139 5.41 10.17 6.80
CA ILE A 139 4.16 9.62 7.33
C ILE A 139 4.09 9.80 8.86
N THR A 140 5.24 9.73 9.54
CA THR A 140 5.29 9.69 11.01
C THR A 140 5.67 11.00 11.68
N GLY A 141 6.15 12.00 10.93
CA GLY A 141 6.77 13.21 11.48
C GLY A 141 8.17 13.00 12.06
N ARG A 142 8.77 11.82 11.84
CA ARG A 142 10.12 11.48 12.34
C ARG A 142 11.20 12.00 11.40
N ASN A 143 12.45 11.84 11.81
CA ASN A 143 13.63 12.14 11.01
C ASN A 143 14.69 11.05 11.19
N ASP A 144 14.27 9.78 11.22
CA ASP A 144 15.17 8.65 11.43
C ASP A 144 16.14 8.49 10.24
N SER A 145 15.71 8.86 9.03
CA SER A 145 16.55 8.85 7.82
C SER A 145 17.53 10.03 7.74
N GLY A 146 17.29 11.10 8.49
CA GLY A 146 18.00 12.39 8.35
C GLY A 146 17.48 13.29 7.24
N ASN A 147 16.55 12.80 6.38
CA ASN A 147 16.04 13.53 5.22
C ASN A 147 14.76 14.34 5.50
N ASN A 148 14.26 14.33 6.73
CA ASN A 148 13.13 15.14 7.18
C ASN A 148 13.51 16.06 8.37
N PRO A 149 14.49 16.97 8.21
CA PRO A 149 15.01 17.79 9.31
C PRO A 149 13.98 18.78 9.89
N LYS A 150 12.88 19.02 9.18
CA LYS A 150 11.77 19.87 9.64
C LYS A 150 10.66 19.09 10.34
N HIS A 151 10.81 17.77 10.51
CA HIS A 151 9.79 16.90 11.10
C HIS A 151 8.43 17.07 10.42
N LEU A 152 8.44 17.20 9.09
CA LEU A 152 7.21 17.28 8.30
C LEU A 152 6.41 16.00 8.50
N ILE A 153 5.10 16.17 8.69
CA ILE A 153 4.16 15.06 8.81
C ILE A 153 3.06 15.21 7.76
N THR A 154 2.68 14.11 7.12
CA THR A 154 1.57 14.07 6.20
C THR A 154 0.32 14.66 6.87
N PRO A 155 -0.27 15.73 6.32
CA PRO A 155 -1.36 16.43 6.99
C PRO A 155 -2.67 15.65 6.92
N ARG A 156 -3.51 15.86 7.93
CA ARG A 156 -4.92 15.45 7.89
C ARG A 156 -5.74 16.49 7.15
N VAL A 157 -6.65 16.04 6.31
CA VAL A 157 -7.56 16.86 5.49
C VAL A 157 -8.99 16.91 6.04
N TYR A 158 -9.31 16.07 7.04
CA TYR A 158 -10.56 16.11 7.80
C TYR A 158 -10.34 15.64 9.25
N LYS A 159 -11.36 15.81 10.10
CA LYS A 159 -11.31 15.43 11.51
C LYS A 159 -11.43 13.90 11.65
N PRO A 160 -10.60 13.23 12.48
CA PRO A 160 -10.73 11.79 12.67
C PRO A 160 -12.12 11.37 13.15
N GLY A 161 -12.60 10.24 12.63
CA GLY A 161 -13.89 9.65 12.98
C GLY A 161 -15.12 10.38 12.39
N THR A 162 -14.96 11.45 11.61
CA THR A 162 -16.11 12.16 11.00
C THR A 162 -16.41 11.72 9.58
N GLU A 163 -15.43 11.15 8.87
CA GLU A 163 -15.56 10.70 7.48
C GLU A 163 -14.87 9.35 7.27
N ASN A 164 -15.30 8.62 6.24
CA ASN A 164 -14.67 7.38 5.77
C ASN A 164 -14.10 7.62 4.37
N VAL A 165 -12.78 7.74 4.27
CA VAL A 165 -12.08 8.10 3.02
C VAL A 165 -10.98 7.09 2.75
N TYR A 166 -11.19 6.21 1.76
CA TYR A 166 -10.21 5.20 1.36
C TYR A 166 -8.85 5.85 1.10
N SER A 167 -7.82 5.44 1.83
CA SER A 167 -6.55 6.16 1.97
C SER A 167 -5.36 5.21 1.99
N ASP A 168 -4.44 5.41 1.05
CA ASP A 168 -3.17 4.68 1.02
C ASP A 168 -2.27 5.06 2.20
N THR A 169 -2.33 6.33 2.62
CA THR A 169 -1.57 6.83 3.77
C THR A 169 -1.94 6.08 5.06
N ASP A 170 -3.23 5.78 5.26
CA ASP A 170 -3.69 4.99 6.40
C ASP A 170 -3.03 3.60 6.41
N PHE A 171 -3.02 2.93 5.27
CA PHE A 171 -2.45 1.58 5.19
C PHE A 171 -0.92 1.56 5.20
N MET A 172 -0.26 2.60 4.72
CA MET A 172 1.18 2.77 4.90
C MET A 172 1.52 2.99 6.38
N LEU A 173 0.76 3.83 7.09
CA LEU A 173 0.90 4.02 8.54
C LEU A 173 0.65 2.72 9.30
N LEU A 174 -0.36 1.94 8.93
CA LEU A 174 -0.61 0.62 9.54
C LEU A 174 0.56 -0.34 9.32
N GLY A 175 1.19 -0.31 8.15
CA GLY A 175 2.43 -1.06 7.90
C GLY A 175 3.59 -0.62 8.82
N VAL A 176 3.77 0.68 9.02
CA VAL A 176 4.78 1.20 9.97
C VAL A 176 4.49 0.77 11.41
N ILE A 177 3.22 0.73 11.83
CA ILE A 177 2.83 0.21 13.15
C ILE A 177 3.23 -1.26 13.29
N ILE A 178 2.88 -2.09 12.30
CA ILE A 178 3.22 -3.52 12.29
C ILE A 178 4.73 -3.70 12.43
N GLU A 179 5.53 -3.01 11.61
CA GLU A 179 6.98 -3.14 11.62
C GLU A 179 7.62 -2.67 12.93
N ASN A 180 7.11 -1.60 13.55
CA ASN A 180 7.58 -1.17 14.88
C ASN A 180 7.29 -2.23 15.96
N ILE A 181 6.18 -2.95 15.87
CA ILE A 181 5.84 -4.03 16.81
C ILE A 181 6.76 -5.24 16.62
N VAL A 182 7.06 -5.61 15.38
CA VAL A 182 7.78 -6.85 15.07
C VAL A 182 9.29 -6.68 14.90
N GLY A 183 9.78 -5.45 14.72
CA GLY A 183 11.20 -5.13 14.54
C GLY A 183 11.77 -5.61 13.20
N MET A 184 10.93 -5.83 12.19
CA MET A 184 11.34 -6.31 10.86
C MET A 184 10.37 -5.83 9.78
N PRO A 185 10.77 -5.85 8.49
CA PRO A 185 9.88 -5.47 7.38
C PRO A 185 8.61 -6.33 7.31
N GLN A 186 7.47 -5.71 7.01
CA GLN A 186 6.16 -6.39 7.00
C GLN A 186 6.13 -7.60 6.06
N ASN A 187 6.76 -7.49 4.89
CA ASN A 187 6.83 -8.59 3.93
C ASN A 187 7.59 -9.81 4.48
N LYS A 188 8.59 -9.60 5.35
CA LYS A 188 9.31 -10.69 6.01
C LYS A 188 8.46 -11.34 7.09
N TYR A 189 7.78 -10.53 7.90
CA TYR A 189 6.88 -11.02 8.94
C TYR A 189 5.73 -11.87 8.38
N VAL A 190 5.05 -11.37 7.36
CA VAL A 190 3.91 -12.07 6.74
C VAL A 190 4.37 -13.37 6.05
N GLU A 191 5.53 -13.36 5.41
CA GLU A 191 6.12 -14.56 4.83
C GLU A 191 6.47 -15.60 5.91
N SER A 192 7.16 -15.21 7.00
CA SER A 192 7.67 -16.15 8.01
C SER A 192 6.59 -16.66 8.96
N GLU A 193 5.69 -15.78 9.43
CA GLU A 193 4.76 -16.10 10.51
C GLU A 193 3.40 -16.58 10.00
N ILE A 194 3.05 -16.27 8.74
CA ILE A 194 1.70 -16.52 8.21
C ILE A 194 1.76 -17.47 7.02
N TYR A 195 2.46 -17.10 5.94
CA TYR A 195 2.37 -17.87 4.71
C TYR A 195 3.17 -19.17 4.69
N LYS A 196 4.43 -19.14 5.15
CA LYS A 196 5.25 -20.35 5.23
C LYS A 196 4.63 -21.45 6.10
N PRO A 197 4.09 -21.17 7.31
CA PRO A 197 3.40 -22.17 8.11
C PRO A 197 2.16 -22.78 7.43
N LEU A 198 1.50 -22.01 6.55
CA LEU A 198 0.36 -22.49 5.75
C LEU A 198 0.79 -23.22 4.47
N GLY A 199 2.09 -23.36 4.19
CA GLY A 199 2.60 -23.94 2.95
C GLY A 199 2.35 -23.07 1.72
N ILE A 200 2.04 -21.78 1.91
CA ILE A 200 1.81 -20.82 0.85
C ILE A 200 3.13 -20.13 0.54
N SER A 201 3.55 -20.13 -0.73
CA SER A 201 4.66 -19.31 -1.20
C SER A 201 4.12 -18.13 -1.99
N LEU A 202 4.33 -16.91 -1.46
CA LEU A 202 4.09 -15.71 -2.25
C LEU A 202 5.25 -15.52 -3.23
N LYS A 203 4.97 -15.64 -4.52
CA LYS A 203 5.90 -15.16 -5.55
C LYS A 203 5.84 -13.63 -5.57
N TYR A 204 6.70 -13.00 -4.77
CA TYR A 204 6.82 -11.55 -4.73
C TYR A 204 7.83 -11.09 -5.79
N HIS A 205 7.36 -10.31 -6.76
CA HIS A 205 8.24 -9.51 -7.61
C HIS A 205 7.98 -8.05 -7.27
N ALA A 206 8.88 -7.44 -6.49
CA ALA A 206 8.82 -6.00 -6.27
C ALA A 206 8.92 -5.33 -7.64
N ARG A 207 7.96 -4.47 -7.97
CA ARG A 207 7.98 -3.67 -9.19
C ARG A 207 9.24 -2.78 -9.10
N ARG A 208 10.28 -3.08 -9.89
CA ARG A 208 11.48 -2.25 -9.94
C ARG A 208 11.21 -1.11 -10.91
N HIS A 209 11.85 0.03 -10.69
CA HIS A 209 11.72 1.20 -11.57
C HIS A 209 12.22 0.91 -13.01
N GLU A 210 12.95 -0.20 -13.19
CA GLU A 210 13.48 -0.73 -14.46
C GLU A 210 12.44 -1.54 -15.24
N ASP A 211 11.37 -2.01 -14.58
CA ASP A 211 10.34 -2.88 -15.16
C ASP A 211 9.30 -2.10 -15.99
N THR A 212 9.46 -0.78 -16.14
CA THR A 212 8.57 0.13 -16.92
C THR A 212 9.24 0.66 -18.19
N ALA A 213 10.01 -0.18 -18.89
CA ALA A 213 10.53 0.09 -20.23
C ALA A 213 9.51 -0.28 -21.32
#